data_AF-A0A925WLE7-F1
#
_entry.id   AF-A0A925WLE7-F1
#
_cell.length_a   1.000
_cell.length_b   1.000
_cell.length_c   1.000
_cell.angle_alpha   90.00
_cell.angle_beta   90.00
_cell.angle_gamma   90.00
#
_symmetry.space_group_name_H-M   'P 1'
#
loop_
_entity.id
_entity.type
_entity.pdbx_description
1 polymer ?
#
loop_
_entity_poly.entity_id
_entity_poly.type
_entity_poly.pdbx_seq_one_letter_code
_entity_poly.pdbx_strand_id
1 'polypeptide(L)'
;MLFFSLIQLFLHLYLLIIIARVLLSWFPNLDRHEPMVRVIFGMTEPVLRPVRNILPYTGIPLDFSALVVAMIVQVLIFIVPG
;
A
#
# COMPACT_ATOMS: atom_id res chain seq x y z
N MET A 1 -7.03 -3.45 25.21
CA MET A 1 -6.09 -4.52 24.82
C MET A 1 -6.58 -5.17 23.53
N LEU A 2 -7.63 -6.03 23.52
CA LEU A 2 -8.10 -6.72 22.29
C LEU A 2 -8.35 -5.81 21.07
N PHE A 3 -8.98 -4.65 21.26
CA PHE A 3 -9.25 -3.71 20.17
C PHE A 3 -7.97 -3.22 19.48
N PHE A 4 -6.95 -2.86 20.25
CA PHE A 4 -5.67 -2.39 19.72
C PHE A 4 -4.93 -3.51 18.98
N SER A 5 -4.99 -4.74 19.49
CA SER A 5 -4.39 -5.89 18.85
C SER A 5 -5.05 -6.21 17.49
N LEU A 6 -6.37 -5.99 17.34
CA LEU A 6 -7.05 -6.12 16.05
C LEU A 6 -6.62 -5.04 15.05
N ILE A 7 -6.43 -3.79 15.50
CA ILE A 7 -5.91 -2.71 14.66
C ILE A 7 -4.48 -3.02 14.21
N GLN A 8 -3.63 -3.45 15.15
CA GLN A 8 -2.27 -3.90 14.87
C GLN A 8 -2.25 -4.99 13.79
N LEU A 9 -3.10 -6.03 13.92
CA LEU A 9 -3.21 -7.08 12.92
C LEU A 9 -3.62 -6.53 11.55
N PHE A 10 -4.63 -5.66 11.51
CA PHE A 10 -5.09 -5.06 10.26
C PHE A 10 -4.00 -4.22 9.59
N LEU A 11 -3.27 -3.41 10.35
CA LEU A 11 -2.18 -2.58 9.82
C LEU A 11 -1.04 -3.43 9.23
N HIS A 12 -0.67 -4.54 9.90
CA HIS A 12 0.34 -5.46 9.38
C HIS A 12 -0.12 -6.16 8.09
N LEU A 13 -1.38 -6.61 8.04
CA LEU A 13 -1.95 -7.20 6.83
C LEU A 13 -2.02 -6.18 5.69
N TYR A 14 -2.41 -4.94 5.98
CA TYR A 14 -2.46 -3.88 4.98
C TYR A 14 -1.06 -3.50 4.48
N LEU A 15 -0.06 -3.46 5.37
CA LEU A 15 1.34 -3.27 4.99
C LEU A 15 1.83 -4.35 4.02
N LEU A 16 1.45 -5.61 4.24
CA LEU A 16 1.75 -6.72 3.32
C LEU A 16 1.15 -6.49 1.93
N ILE A 17 -0.10 -6.02 1.86
CA ILE A 17 -0.76 -5.68 0.58
C ILE A 17 -0.04 -4.52 -0.12
N ILE A 18 0.42 -3.51 0.61
CA ILE A 18 1.20 -2.40 0.05
C ILE A 18 2.55 -2.89 -0.48
N ILE A 19 3.25 -3.77 0.24
CA ILE A 19 4.49 -4.38 -0.24
C ILE A 19 4.24 -5.13 -1.55
N ALA A 20 3.16 -5.92 -1.62
CA ALA A 20 2.77 -6.57 -2.86
C ALA A 20 2.50 -5.55 -3.98
N ARG A 21 1.81 -4.43 -3.69
CA ARG A 21 1.58 -3.34 -4.65
C ARG A 21 2.87 -2.71 -5.17
N VAL A 22 3.87 -2.51 -4.32
CA VAL A 22 5.21 -2.02 -4.72
C VAL A 22 5.86 -3.02 -5.68
N LEU A 23 5.91 -4.29 -5.31
CA LEU A 23 6.51 -5.34 -6.15
C LEU A 23 5.83 -5.46 -7.51
N LEU A 24 4.49 -5.45 -7.54
CA LEU A 24 3.74 -5.53 -8.80
C LEU A 24 3.97 -4.30 -9.69
N SER A 25 4.19 -3.12 -9.10
CA SER A 25 4.49 -1.90 -9.87
C SER A 25 5.84 -1.95 -10.60
N TRP A 26 6.75 -2.85 -10.23
CA TRP A 26 8.03 -3.05 -10.93
C TRP A 26 7.87 -3.75 -12.28
N PHE A 27 6.72 -4.39 -12.50
CA PHE A 27 6.41 -5.12 -13.72
C PHE A 27 5.39 -4.31 -14.54
N PRO A 28 5.83 -3.35 -15.38
CA PRO A 28 4.93 -2.45 -16.11
C PRO A 28 3.99 -3.17 -17.10
N ASN A 29 4.37 -4.37 -17.56
CA ASN A 29 3.60 -5.18 -18.50
C ASN A 29 2.70 -6.22 -17.80
N LEU A 30 2.52 -6.13 -16.48
CA LEU A 30 1.65 -7.04 -15.73
C LEU A 30 0.17 -6.85 -16.12
N ASP A 31 -0.52 -7.94 -16.40
CA ASP A 31 -1.95 -7.89 -16.70
C ASP A 31 -2.76 -7.54 -15.44
N ARG A 32 -3.43 -6.38 -15.46
CA ARG A 32 -4.27 -5.91 -14.36
C ARG A 32 -5.63 -6.61 -14.30
N HIS A 33 -5.97 -7.43 -15.29
CA HIS A 33 -7.22 -8.18 -15.28
C HIS A 33 -7.15 -9.40 -14.36
N GLU A 34 -5.94 -9.90 -14.09
CA GLU A 34 -5.68 -11.00 -13.17
C GLU A 34 -6.36 -10.74 -11.81
N PRO A 35 -7.17 -11.67 -11.29
CA PRO A 35 -7.99 -11.43 -10.10
C PRO A 35 -7.18 -10.95 -8.89
N MET A 36 -6.01 -11.55 -8.65
CA MET A 36 -5.13 -11.18 -7.52
C MET A 36 -4.54 -9.79 -7.68
N VAL A 37 -4.09 -9.44 -8.88
CA VAL A 37 -3.57 -8.10 -9.20
C VAL A 37 -4.67 -7.06 -9.01
N ARG A 38 -5.87 -7.34 -9.54
CA ARG A 38 -7.02 -6.45 -9.42
C ARG A 38 -7.41 -6.19 -7.96
N VAL A 39 -7.39 -7.22 -7.11
CA VAL A 39 -7.69 -7.09 -5.68
C VAL A 39 -6.67 -6.20 -4.99
N ILE A 40 -5.37 -6.46 -5.18
CA ILE A 40 -4.30 -5.65 -4.58
C ILE A 40 -4.41 -4.20 -5.04
N PHE A 41 -4.59 -3.97 -6.35
CA PHE A 41 -4.72 -2.63 -6.87
C PHE A 41 -5.99 -1.95 -6.35
N GLY A 42 -7.12 -2.64 -6.33
CA GLY A 42 -8.40 -2.10 -5.85
C GLY A 42 -8.41 -1.75 -4.36
N MET A 43 -7.75 -2.56 -3.51
CA MET A 43 -7.65 -2.29 -2.07
C MET A 43 -6.71 -1.12 -1.76
N THR A 44 -5.63 -0.97 -2.53
CA THR A 44 -4.62 0.07 -2.28
C THR A 44 -4.97 1.41 -2.90
N GLU A 45 -5.68 1.42 -4.03
CA GLU A 45 -5.91 2.64 -4.82
C GLU A 45 -6.61 3.79 -4.08
N PRO A 46 -7.63 3.57 -3.23
CA PRO A 46 -8.28 4.67 -2.49
C PRO A 46 -7.32 5.47 -1.62
N VAL A 47 -6.27 4.83 -1.09
CA VAL A 47 -5.26 5.46 -0.23
C VAL A 47 -4.07 5.96 -1.04
N LEU A 48 -3.64 5.20 -2.04
CA LEU A 48 -2.48 5.56 -2.88
C LEU A 48 -2.78 6.70 -3.84
N ARG A 49 -3.97 6.73 -4.45
CA ARG A 49 -4.36 7.76 -5.43
C ARG A 49 -4.22 9.21 -4.92
N PRO A 50 -4.73 9.58 -3.73
CA PRO A 50 -4.55 10.95 -3.23
C PRO A 50 -3.07 11.27 -2.98
N VAL A 51 -2.29 10.33 -2.43
CA VAL A 51 -0.84 10.53 -2.21
C VAL A 51 -0.12 10.70 -3.55
N ARG A 52 -0.46 9.88 -4.55
CA ARG A 52 0.13 9.94 -5.90
C ARG A 52 -0.14 11.27 -6.60
N ASN A 53 -1.31 11.88 -6.37
CA ASN A 53 -1.65 13.17 -6.96
C ASN A 53 -0.87 14.36 -6.34
N ILE A 54 -0.33 14.18 -5.12
CA ILE A 54 0.47 15.19 -4.43
C ILE A 54 1.95 15.07 -4.82
N LEU A 55 2.41 13.86 -5.14
CA LEU A 55 3.79 13.62 -5.53
C LEU A 55 4.10 14.18 -6.93
N PRO A 56 5.31 14.74 -7.14
CA PRO A 56 5.74 15.15 -8.46
C PRO A 56 5.85 13.93 -9.39
N TYR A 57 5.54 14.12 -10.67
CA TYR A 57 5.72 13.08 -11.68
C TYR A 57 7.20 12.81 -11.90
N THR A 58 7.65 11.58 -11.60
CA THR A 58 9.07 11.20 -11.67
C THR A 58 9.47 10.57 -13.00
N GLY A 59 8.52 10.26 -13.90
CA GLY A 59 8.79 9.59 -15.18
C GLY A 59 9.21 8.11 -15.07
N ILE A 60 9.29 7.57 -13.85
CA ILE A 60 9.64 6.19 -13.58
C ILE A 60 8.34 5.37 -13.46
N PRO A 61 8.27 4.14 -13.99
CA PRO A 61 7.09 3.28 -13.88
C PRO A 61 6.77 2.80 -12.44
N LEU A 62 7.60 3.16 -11.46
CA LEU A 62 7.46 2.78 -10.05
C LEU A 62 6.37 3.61 -9.35
N ASP A 63 5.49 2.94 -8.59
CA ASP A 63 4.47 3.62 -7.79
C ASP A 63 5.07 4.14 -6.46
N PHE A 64 5.71 5.31 -6.50
CA PHE A 64 6.28 5.96 -5.30
C PHE A 64 5.24 6.25 -4.22
N SER A 65 3.96 6.40 -4.58
CA SER A 65 2.90 6.62 -3.59
C SER A 65 2.75 5.44 -2.64
N ALA A 66 2.99 4.21 -3.14
CA ALA A 66 2.96 3.00 -2.32
C ALA A 66 4.06 3.00 -1.24
N LEU A 67 5.26 3.51 -1.56
CA LEU A 67 6.34 3.63 -0.58
C LEU A 67 6.01 4.65 0.52
N VAL A 68 5.47 5.80 0.14
CA VAL A 68 5.04 6.83 1.09
C VAL A 68 3.94 6.29 2.01
N VAL A 69 2.95 5.60 1.45
CA VAL A 69 1.86 5.00 2.23
C VAL A 69 2.39 3.88 3.14
N ALA A 70 3.33 3.05 2.68
CA ALA A 70 3.97 2.05 3.52
C ALA A 70 4.63 2.67 4.75
N MET A 71 5.36 3.78 4.56
CA MET A 71 6.00 4.52 5.66
C MET A 71 4.98 5.06 6.65
N ILE A 72 3.87 5.64 6.16
CA ILE A 72 2.76 6.12 7.01
C ILE A 72 2.18 4.95 7.83
N VAL A 73 1.91 3.81 7.21
CA VAL A 73 1.38 2.63 7.90
C VAL A 73 2.36 2.11 8.94
N GLN A 74 3.67 2.13 8.66
CA GLN A 74 4.71 1.73 9.61
C GLN A 74 4.74 2.64 10.84
N VAL A 75 4.59 3.95 10.64
CA VAL A 75 4.46 4.92 11.74
C VAL A 75 3.19 4.66 12.54
N LEU A 76 2.06 4.33 11.90
CA LEU A 76 0.83 3.97 12.61
C LEU A 76 1.00 2.71 13.46
N ILE A 77 1.68 1.68 12.95
CA ILE A 77 2.00 0.46 13.71
C ILE A 77 2.85 0.78 14.95
N PHE A 78 3.83 1.68 14.81
CA PHE A 78 4.68 2.09 15.92
C PHE A 78 3.92 2.87 17.00
N ILE A 79 2.97 3.74 16.60
CA ILE A 79 2.20 4.59 17.52
C ILE A 79 1.08 3.81 18.21
N VAL A 80 0.41 2.91 17.50
CA VAL A 80 -0.71 2.13 18.04
C VAL A 80 -0.15 1.10 19.03
N PRO A 81 -0.53 1.13 20.31
CA PRO A 81 -0.08 0.14 21.28
C PRO A 81 -0.51 -1.28 20.89
N GLY A 82 0.27 -2.29 21.26
CA GLY A 82 -0.10 -3.71 21.14
C GLY A 82 -1.20 -4.13 22.10
#